data_AF-A0A7C1S817-F1
#
_entry.id   AF-A0A7C1S817-F1
#
_cell.length_a   1.000
_cell.length_b   1.000
_cell.length_c   1.000
_cell.angle_alpha   90.00
_cell.angle_beta   90.00
_cell.angle_gamma   90.00
#
_symmetry.space_group_name_H-M   'P 1'
#
loop_
_entity.id
_entity.type
_entity.pdbx_description
1 polymer ?
#
loop_
_entity_poly.entity_id
_entity_poly.type
_entity_poly.pdbx_seq_one_letter_code
_entity_poly.pdbx_strand_id
1 'polypeptide(L)'
;METSQLEILERIARFLPVRKIFLGYEGNGINKVYMAWGKNSLGEYIGLWGCHGVARTLEFKKGTPLKKVKFALSIDADSFIEELYKKDLLCDQQEKMIG
;
A
#
# COMPACT_ATOMS: atom_id res chain seq x y z
N MET A 1 12.82 -4.90 -9.35
CA MET A 1 12.51 -4.32 -8.02
C MET A 1 11.05 -3.86 -7.92
N GLU A 2 10.48 -3.22 -8.94
CA GLU A 2 9.02 -2.98 -9.02
C GLU A 2 8.20 -4.29 -9.09
N THR A 3 8.68 -5.29 -9.84
CA THR A 3 8.01 -6.58 -10.03
C THR A 3 7.72 -7.32 -8.73
N SER A 4 8.68 -7.37 -7.80
CA SER A 4 8.51 -8.10 -6.53
C SER A 4 7.48 -7.45 -5.60
N GLN A 5 7.36 -6.11 -5.60
CA GLN A 5 6.38 -5.42 -4.75
C GLN A 5 4.96 -5.57 -5.28
N LEU A 6 4.78 -5.44 -6.59
CA LEU A 6 3.51 -5.72 -7.26
C LEU A 6 3.07 -7.17 -7.05
N GLU A 7 3.98 -8.13 -7.19
CA GLU A 7 3.68 -9.56 -6.97
C GLU A 7 3.24 -9.86 -5.53
N ILE A 8 3.89 -9.26 -4.53
CA ILE A 8 3.49 -9.39 -3.12
C ILE A 8 2.10 -8.80 -2.92
N LEU A 9 1.85 -7.60 -3.46
CA LEU A 9 0.57 -6.93 -3.34
C LEU A 9 -0.55 -7.71 -4.03
N GLU A 10 -0.31 -8.23 -5.24
CA GLU A 10 -1.24 -9.10 -5.96
C GLU A 10 -1.50 -10.42 -5.24
N ARG A 11 -0.48 -11.00 -4.60
CA ARG A 11 -0.65 -12.21 -3.79
C ARG A 11 -1.54 -11.93 -2.58
N ILE A 12 -1.28 -10.86 -1.83
CA ILE A 12 -2.07 -10.51 -0.65
C ILE A 12 -3.49 -10.09 -1.06
N ALA A 13 -3.62 -9.30 -2.13
CA ALA A 13 -4.90 -8.85 -2.67
C ALA A 13 -5.80 -10.04 -3.03
N ARG A 14 -5.25 -11.13 -3.60
CA ARG A 14 -6.00 -12.36 -3.92
C ARG A 14 -6.64 -13.04 -2.72
N PHE A 15 -6.14 -12.82 -1.51
CA PHE A 15 -6.71 -13.38 -0.28
C PHE A 15 -7.67 -12.43 0.42
N LEU A 16 -7.88 -11.21 -0.08
CA LEU A 16 -8.85 -10.29 0.50
C LEU A 16 -10.27 -10.84 0.31
N PRO A 17 -11.12 -10.89 1.35
CA PRO A 17 -12.48 -11.41 1.28
C PRO A 17 -13.42 -10.37 0.65
N VAL A 18 -13.11 -9.92 -0.57
CA VAL A 18 -13.83 -8.89 -1.32
C VAL A 18 -14.33 -9.43 -2.65
N ARG A 19 -15.49 -8.95 -3.11
CA ARG A 19 -16.10 -9.43 -4.37
C ARG A 19 -15.36 -8.92 -5.61
N LYS A 20 -14.77 -7.73 -5.51
CA LYS A 20 -14.04 -7.08 -6.59
C LYS A 20 -12.93 -6.22 -6.00
N ILE A 21 -11.73 -6.38 -6.55
CA ILE A 21 -10.55 -5.61 -6.19
C ILE A 21 -10.34 -4.54 -7.24
N PHE A 22 -10.02 -3.34 -6.78
CA PHE A 22 -9.54 -2.23 -7.58
C PHE A 22 -8.10 -1.95 -7.19
N LEU A 23 -7.27 -1.62 -8.17
CA LEU A 23 -5.86 -1.32 -7.99
C LEU A 23 -5.58 0.15 -8.30
N GLY A 24 -4.55 0.70 -7.67
CA GLY A 24 -4.03 2.03 -7.93
C GLY A 24 -2.61 2.17 -7.41
N TYR A 25 -2.01 3.32 -7.62
CA TYR A 25 -0.72 3.67 -7.03
C TYR A 25 -0.63 5.18 -6.81
N GLU A 26 0.24 5.58 -5.88
CA GLU A 26 0.63 6.96 -5.65
C GLU A 26 2.16 7.04 -5.49
N GLY A 27 2.72 8.24 -5.59
CA GLY A 27 4.17 8.47 -5.53
C GLY A 27 4.93 8.08 -6.81
N ASN A 28 6.23 8.34 -6.80
CA ASN A 28 7.15 8.10 -7.92
C ASN A 28 8.45 7.44 -7.43
N GLY A 29 9.11 6.68 -8.30
CA GLY A 29 10.43 6.11 -8.02
C GLY A 29 10.43 5.17 -6.82
N ILE A 30 11.39 5.36 -5.91
CA ILE A 30 11.57 4.50 -4.74
C ILE A 30 10.40 4.55 -3.75
N ASN A 31 9.64 5.64 -3.73
CA ASN A 31 8.49 5.83 -2.82
C ASN A 31 7.15 5.55 -3.50
N LYS A 32 7.14 4.77 -4.58
CA LYS A 32 5.91 4.37 -5.23
C LYS A 32 5.14 3.41 -4.32
N VAL A 33 3.94 3.83 -3.93
CA VAL A 33 3.02 3.05 -3.10
C VAL A 33 1.97 2.41 -4.00
N TYR A 34 1.94 1.08 -4.04
CA TYR A 34 0.88 0.35 -4.71
C TYR A 34 -0.28 0.13 -3.75
N MET A 35 -1.50 0.25 -4.23
CA MET A 35 -2.72 0.14 -3.42
C MET A 35 -3.74 -0.77 -4.07
N ALA A 36 -4.48 -1.49 -3.24
CA ALA A 36 -5.64 -2.25 -3.62
C ALA A 36 -6.79 -1.97 -2.64
N TRP A 37 -8.04 -1.98 -3.12
CA TRP A 37 -9.20 -1.90 -2.26
C TRP A 37 -10.41 -2.62 -2.86
N GLY A 38 -11.30 -3.10 -2.02
CA GLY A 38 -12.53 -3.76 -2.45
C GLY A 38 -13.59 -3.75 -1.35
N LYS A 39 -14.84 -4.02 -1.71
CA LYS A 39 -15.91 -4.23 -0.72
C LYS A 39 -16.11 -5.71 -0.43
N ASN A 40 -16.23 -6.05 0.86
CA ASN A 40 -16.66 -7.38 1.30
C ASN A 40 -18.19 -7.56 1.11
N SER A 41 -18.70 -8.72 1.48
CA SER A 41 -20.13 -9.06 1.40
C SER A 41 -21.02 -8.18 2.31
N LEU A 42 -20.45 -7.57 3.34
CA LEU A 42 -21.14 -6.70 4.31
C LEU A 42 -21.18 -5.23 3.86
N GLY A 43 -20.47 -4.89 2.78
CA GLY A 43 -20.37 -3.54 2.23
C GLY A 43 -19.28 -2.68 2.88
N GLU A 44 -18.40 -3.28 3.66
CA GLU A 44 -17.22 -2.67 4.25
C GLU A 44 -16.08 -2.68 3.24
N TYR A 45 -15.28 -1.61 3.24
CA TYR A 45 -14.07 -1.59 2.44
C TYR A 45 -12.96 -2.33 3.19
N ILE A 46 -12.19 -3.11 2.44
CA ILE A 46 -10.88 -3.61 2.85
C ILE A 46 -9.88 -3.01 1.88
N GLY A 47 -8.89 -2.33 2.42
CA GLY A 47 -7.79 -1.72 1.68
C GLY A 47 -6.47 -2.40 2.00
N LEU A 48 -5.55 -2.33 1.06
CA LEU A 48 -4.20 -2.85 1.14
C LEU A 48 -3.30 -1.83 0.47
N TRP A 49 -2.12 -1.58 1.04
CA TRP A 49 -1.05 -0.88 0.34
C TRP A 49 0.26 -1.63 0.51
N GLY A 50 1.21 -1.38 -0.39
CA GLY A 50 2.55 -1.96 -0.34
C GLY A 50 3.61 -1.02 -0.90
N CYS A 51 4.75 -0.98 -0.21
CA CYS A 51 5.93 -0.18 -0.52
C CYS A 51 7.14 -0.75 0.24
N HIS A 52 8.35 -0.62 -0.31
CA HIS A 52 9.61 -1.05 0.34
C HIS A 52 9.62 -2.49 0.89
N GLY A 53 8.96 -3.43 0.20
CA GLY A 53 8.87 -4.83 0.62
C GLY A 53 7.91 -5.08 1.80
N VAL A 54 7.20 -4.06 2.25
CA VAL A 54 6.14 -4.13 3.25
C VAL A 54 4.79 -4.02 2.57
N ALA A 55 3.80 -4.70 3.14
CA ALA A 55 2.40 -4.54 2.77
C ALA A 55 1.54 -4.51 4.04
N ARG A 56 0.54 -3.63 4.07
CA ARG A 56 -0.39 -3.48 5.21
C ARG A 56 -1.84 -3.40 4.75
N THR A 57 -2.71 -4.03 5.52
CA THR A 57 -4.16 -4.03 5.31
C THR A 57 -4.84 -3.07 6.27
N LEU A 58 -5.83 -2.34 5.78
CA LEU A 58 -6.72 -1.50 6.58
C LEU A 58 -8.18 -1.93 6.37
N GLU A 59 -8.91 -2.12 7.46
CA GLU A 59 -10.35 -2.41 7.43
C GLU A 59 -11.15 -1.16 7.76
N PHE A 60 -12.25 -0.95 7.03
CA PHE A 60 -13.06 0.25 7.14
C PHE A 60 -14.50 -0.09 7.51
N LYS A 61 -15.06 0.70 8.43
CA LYS A 61 -16.47 0.61 8.81
C LYS A 61 -17.39 0.73 7.59
N LYS A 62 -18.53 0.03 7.65
CA LYS A 62 -19.60 0.12 6.64
C LYS A 62 -20.00 1.58 6.41
N GLY A 63 -20.18 1.96 5.15
CA GLY A 63 -20.57 3.33 4.77
C GLY A 63 -19.41 4.32 4.66
N THR A 64 -18.16 3.90 4.94
CA THR A 64 -16.98 4.74 4.67
C THR A 64 -16.93 5.13 3.20
N PRO A 65 -16.88 6.44 2.85
CA PRO A 65 -16.73 6.88 1.48
C PRO A 65 -15.41 6.45 0.87
N LEU A 66 -15.40 6.08 -0.42
CA LEU A 66 -14.19 5.64 -1.12
C LEU A 66 -13.04 6.67 -1.03
N LYS A 67 -13.36 7.97 -1.07
CA LYS A 67 -12.36 9.03 -0.92
C LYS A 67 -11.63 8.94 0.43
N LYS A 68 -12.33 8.61 1.52
CA LYS A 68 -11.74 8.42 2.85
C LYS A 68 -10.89 7.14 2.91
N VAL A 69 -11.30 6.08 2.21
CA VAL A 69 -10.51 4.83 2.10
C VAL A 69 -9.15 5.11 1.45
N LYS A 70 -9.15 5.73 0.27
CA LYS A 70 -7.90 6.06 -0.43
C LYS A 70 -7.01 7.00 0.38
N PHE A 71 -7.60 8.04 0.95
CA PHE A 71 -6.88 8.98 1.81
C PHE A 71 -6.23 8.30 3.01
N ALA A 72 -6.95 7.40 3.70
CA ALA A 72 -6.39 6.67 4.83
C ALA A 72 -5.25 5.71 4.43
N LEU A 73 -5.37 5.03 3.28
CA LEU A 73 -4.29 4.19 2.75
C LEU A 73 -3.03 5.00 2.44
N SER A 74 -3.21 6.17 1.81
CA SER A 74 -2.12 7.09 1.48
C SER A 74 -1.43 7.61 2.74
N ILE A 75 -2.18 8.12 3.73
CA ILE A 75 -1.63 8.62 4.99
C ILE A 75 -0.90 7.54 5.80
N ASP A 76 -1.42 6.31 5.86
CA ASP A 76 -0.76 5.21 6.57
C ASP A 76 0.56 4.82 5.89
N ALA A 77 0.58 4.78 4.55
CA ALA A 77 1.78 4.50 3.77
C ALA A 77 2.83 5.61 3.92
N ASP A 78 2.43 6.88 3.83
CA ASP A 78 3.32 8.03 3.99
C ASP A 78 3.94 8.07 5.39
N SER A 79 3.12 7.84 6.43
CA SER A 79 3.60 7.78 7.82
C SER A 79 4.65 6.68 7.99
N PHE A 80 4.44 5.52 7.36
CA PHE A 80 5.41 4.43 7.37
C PHE A 80 6.71 4.79 6.64
N ILE A 81 6.63 5.43 5.47
CA ILE A 81 7.80 5.87 4.72
C ILE A 81 8.60 6.91 5.52
N GLU A 82 7.92 7.87 6.16
CA GLU A 82 8.57 8.84 7.05
C GLU A 82 9.30 8.15 8.22
N GLU A 83 8.69 7.14 8.84
CA GLU A 83 9.34 6.36 9.90
C GLU A 83 10.58 5.61 9.39
N LEU A 84 10.54 5.07 8.18
CA LEU A 84 11.70 4.41 7.58
C LEU A 84 12.85 5.39 7.37
N TYR A 85 12.57 6.60 6.88
CA TYR A 85 13.58 7.65 6.74
C TYR A 85 14.14 8.10 8.09
N LYS A 86 13.30 8.31 9.11
CA LYS A 86 13.75 8.70 10.46
C LYS A 86 14.66 7.67 11.12
N LYS A 87 14.53 6.40 10.74
CA LYS A 87 15.34 5.28 11.25
C LYS A 87 16.56 4.98 10.38
N ASP A 88 16.85 5.80 9.36
CA ASP A 88 17.91 5.61 8.37
C ASP A 88 17.82 4.29 7.57
N LEU A 89 16.68 3.60 7.62
CA LEU A 89 16.48 2.29 6.99
C LEU A 89 16.37 2.35 5.45
N LEU A 90 16.31 3.56 4.89
CA LEU A 90 16.26 3.82 3.44
C LEU A 90 17.55 4.49 2.91
N CYS A 91 18.49 4.87 3.78
CA CYS A 91 19.68 5.63 3.41
C CYS A 91 20.71 4.78 2.63
N ASP A 92 20.84 3.50 2.98
CA ASP A 92 21.83 2.58 2.38
C ASP A 92 21.57 2.19 0.91
N GLN A 93 20.43 2.56 0.32
CA GLN A 93 20.12 2.25 -1.09
C GLN A 93 20.55 3.36 -2.07
N GLN A 94 20.85 4.57 -1.61
CA GLN A 94 21.39 5.62 -2.51
C GLN A 94 22.87 5.40 -2.84
N GLU A 95 23.66 4.84 -1.91
CA GLU A 95 25.11 4.65 -2.15
C GLU A 95 25.43 3.53 -3.15
N LYS A 96 24.52 2.56 -3.36
CA LYS A 96 24.74 1.46 -4.33
C LYS A 96 24.39 1.78 -5.77
N MET A 97 23.88 2.98 -6.08
CA MET A 97 23.60 3.40 -7.46
C MET A 97 24.64 4.37 -8.04
N ILE A 98 25.66 4.74 -7.25
CA ILE A 98 26.74 5.66 -7.67
C ILE A 98 28.12 4.99 -7.62
N GLY A 99 28.17 3.68 -7.34
CA GLY A 99 29.40 2.86 -7.33
C GLY A 99 29.54 2.03 -8.59
#